data_AF-A0A3B1DCA1-F1
#
_entry.id   AF-A0A3B1DCA1-F1
#
_cell.length_a   1.000
_cell.length_b   1.000
_cell.length_c   1.000
_cell.angle_alpha   90.00
_cell.angle_beta   90.00
_cell.angle_gamma   90.00
#
_symmetry.space_group_name_H-M   'P 1'
#
loop_
_entity.id
_entity.type
_entity.pdbx_description
1 polymer ?
#
loop_
_entity_poly.entity_id
_entity_poly.type
_entity_poly.pdbx_seq_one_letter_code
_entity_poly.pdbx_strand_id
1 'polypeptide(L)'
;MTRFTNQASLFALAIALAPTAFADQVEVEYLGSQGNAGRAALVSLSGGLAFNDGSTNKMVWAGTRSFLIDGQLVRTYATELTSSNGDGTFEQLSAIEALGQIKGNALNALFAANSNGNIANREQTVAFQALIWEIVYDFDGSEQSLDITDGNVRVRMINRTMFESMKSAAMRNGPSTLDLIASDDFNNNILVVPLPSTAALAGLGLAGLVSIRRRRQR
;
A
#
# COMPACT_ATOMS: atom_id res chain seq x y z
N MET A 1 22.40 4.65 20.44
CA MET A 1 23.41 4.73 19.37
C MET A 1 23.38 3.40 18.63
N THR A 2 22.40 3.24 17.74
CA THR A 2 22.12 1.97 17.06
C THR A 2 22.82 2.01 15.71
N ARG A 3 23.77 1.09 15.51
CA ARG A 3 24.57 0.99 14.29
C ARG A 3 23.75 0.32 13.20
N PHE A 4 23.49 1.05 12.11
CA PHE A 4 23.06 0.46 10.85
C PHE A 4 24.26 -0.30 10.27
N THR A 5 24.20 -1.62 10.30
CA THR A 5 25.15 -2.46 9.59
C THR A 5 24.57 -2.66 8.19
N ASN A 6 24.92 -1.75 7.27
CA ASN A 6 24.58 -1.89 5.86
C ASN A 6 25.36 -3.07 5.28
N GLN A 7 24.83 -4.29 5.45
CA GLN A 7 25.17 -5.38 4.53
C GLN A 7 24.30 -5.21 3.30
N ALA A 8 24.84 -4.51 2.30
CA ALA A 8 24.28 -4.48 0.96
C ALA A 8 24.45 -5.86 0.33
N SER A 9 23.54 -6.78 0.64
CA SER A 9 23.37 -8.01 -0.12
C SER A 9 22.67 -7.64 -1.42
N LEU A 10 23.46 -7.53 -2.50
CA LEU A 10 22.97 -7.38 -3.87
C LEU A 10 22.23 -8.67 -4.25
N PHE A 11 20.96 -8.77 -3.89
CA PHE A 11 20.07 -9.80 -4.40
C PHE A 11 19.60 -9.35 -5.79
N ALA A 12 20.15 -9.99 -6.82
CA ALA A 12 19.60 -9.89 -8.17
C ALA A 12 18.21 -10.56 -8.15
N LEU A 13 17.16 -9.75 -8.10
CA LEU A 13 15.79 -10.20 -8.33
C LEU A 13 15.69 -10.67 -9.78
N ALA A 14 15.92 -11.97 -10.00
CA ALA A 14 15.69 -12.59 -11.29
C ALA A 14 14.18 -12.66 -11.51
N ILE A 15 13.62 -11.67 -12.20
CA ILE A 15 12.25 -11.74 -12.73
C ILE A 15 12.28 -12.81 -13.82
N ALA A 16 12.03 -14.06 -13.45
CA ALA A 16 11.78 -15.12 -14.41
C ALA A 16 10.50 -14.75 -15.17
N LEU A 17 10.63 -14.47 -16.46
CA LEU A 17 9.53 -14.39 -17.41
C LEU A 17 8.92 -15.79 -17.55
N ALA A 18 8.12 -16.21 -16.56
CA ALA A 18 7.27 -17.37 -16.70
C ALA A 18 6.24 -17.07 -17.79
N PRO A 19 5.94 -18.00 -18.72
CA PRO A 19 4.83 -17.85 -19.63
C PRO A 19 3.56 -17.64 -18.80
N THR A 20 2.82 -16.57 -19.09
CA THR A 20 1.54 -16.24 -18.46
C THR A 20 0.55 -17.36 -18.75
N ALA A 21 0.47 -18.35 -17.87
CA ALA A 21 -0.78 -19.06 -17.68
C ALA A 21 -1.79 -17.97 -17.33
N PHE A 22 -2.78 -17.73 -18.20
CA PHE A 22 -3.84 -16.77 -17.94
C PHE A 22 -4.55 -17.17 -16.64
N ALA A 23 -4.14 -16.54 -15.54
CA ALA A 23 -4.97 -16.43 -14.36
C ALA A 23 -6.21 -15.65 -14.81
N ASP A 24 -7.33 -16.34 -15.04
CA ASP A 24 -8.41 -15.79 -15.87
C ASP A 24 -9.16 -14.61 -15.22
N GLN A 25 -9.09 -14.45 -13.89
CA GLN A 25 -9.46 -13.24 -13.14
C GLN A 25 -9.44 -13.53 -11.63
N VAL A 26 -9.20 -12.49 -10.83
CA VAL A 26 -9.44 -12.47 -9.39
C VAL A 26 -10.66 -11.59 -9.11
N GLU A 27 -11.75 -12.19 -8.63
CA GLU A 27 -12.93 -11.43 -8.23
C GLU A 27 -12.83 -11.10 -6.73
N VAL A 28 -13.02 -9.83 -6.39
CA VAL A 28 -13.00 -9.33 -5.02
C VAL A 28 -14.37 -8.75 -4.68
N GLU A 29 -15.06 -9.38 -3.76
CA GLU A 29 -16.39 -8.99 -3.32
C GLU A 29 -16.32 -8.33 -1.94
N TYR A 30 -16.69 -7.05 -1.85
CA TYR A 30 -16.71 -6.38 -0.56
C TYR A 30 -17.97 -6.74 0.26
N LEU A 31 -17.80 -7.51 1.34
CA LEU A 31 -18.91 -8.02 2.16
C LEU A 31 -19.39 -7.06 3.26
N GLY A 32 -18.88 -5.84 3.31
CA GLY A 32 -19.21 -4.85 4.34
C GLY A 32 -18.33 -4.94 5.60
N SER A 33 -18.86 -4.47 6.74
CA SER A 33 -18.21 -4.61 8.04
C SER A 33 -18.75 -5.85 8.76
N GLN A 34 -17.97 -6.93 8.78
CA GLN A 34 -18.28 -8.12 9.58
C GLN A 34 -17.63 -7.94 10.97
N GLY A 35 -18.44 -7.61 11.98
CA GLY A 35 -17.99 -7.48 13.38
C GLY A 35 -17.22 -6.19 13.72
N ASN A 36 -16.51 -6.23 14.87
CA ASN A 36 -15.68 -5.11 15.39
C ASN A 36 -14.31 -4.99 14.70
N ALA A 37 -13.95 -5.94 13.84
CA ALA A 37 -12.65 -6.01 13.17
C ALA A 37 -12.83 -5.70 11.68
N GLY A 38 -12.88 -4.39 11.37
CA GLY A 38 -12.82 -3.79 10.03
C GLY A 38 -13.49 -4.52 8.86
N ARG A 39 -12.85 -4.43 7.70
CA ARG A 39 -13.50 -4.53 6.39
C ARG A 39 -13.08 -5.82 5.72
N ALA A 40 -13.99 -6.78 5.68
CA ALA A 40 -13.72 -8.07 5.09
C ALA A 40 -14.11 -8.05 3.60
N ALA A 41 -13.17 -8.39 2.73
CA ALA A 41 -13.42 -8.63 1.32
C ALA A 41 -13.27 -10.13 1.07
N LEU A 42 -14.21 -10.72 0.33
CA LEU A 42 -14.09 -12.08 -0.16
C LEU A 42 -13.31 -12.03 -1.47
N VAL A 43 -12.18 -12.71 -1.53
CA VAL A 43 -11.43 -12.92 -2.76
C VAL A 43 -11.76 -14.29 -3.29
N SER A 44 -12.26 -14.35 -4.51
CA SER A 44 -12.60 -15.54 -5.25
C SER A 44 -11.64 -15.66 -6.42
N LEU A 45 -10.85 -16.75 -6.42
CA LEU A 45 -9.93 -17.09 -7.48
C LEU A 45 -10.65 -17.94 -8.52
N SER A 46 -10.45 -17.63 -9.80
CA SER A 46 -11.05 -18.36 -10.93
C SER A 46 -9.96 -19.00 -11.81
N GLY A 47 -10.35 -19.65 -12.91
CA GLY A 47 -9.38 -20.21 -13.87
C GLY A 47 -8.54 -21.38 -13.33
N GLY A 48 -9.03 -22.09 -12.30
CA GLY A 48 -8.32 -23.22 -11.69
C GLY A 48 -7.23 -22.82 -10.68
N LEU A 49 -7.16 -21.54 -10.31
CA LEU A 49 -6.28 -21.05 -9.25
C LEU A 49 -6.83 -21.40 -7.87
N ALA A 50 -5.92 -21.62 -6.93
CA ALA A 50 -6.22 -21.83 -5.51
C ALA A 50 -5.18 -21.13 -4.64
N PHE A 51 -5.57 -20.75 -3.44
CA PHE A 51 -4.66 -20.32 -2.38
C PHE A 51 -3.78 -21.51 -1.93
N ASN A 52 -2.72 -21.24 -1.17
CA ASN A 52 -1.79 -22.27 -0.67
C ASN A 52 -2.46 -23.38 0.16
N ASP A 53 -3.63 -23.11 0.73
CA ASP A 53 -4.44 -24.09 1.46
C ASP A 53 -5.39 -24.90 0.56
N GLY A 54 -5.33 -24.69 -0.75
CA GLY A 54 -6.21 -25.32 -1.74
C GLY A 54 -7.59 -24.68 -1.86
N SER A 55 -7.90 -23.63 -1.08
CA SER A 55 -9.17 -22.91 -1.21
C SER A 55 -9.21 -22.10 -2.50
N THR A 56 -10.40 -21.95 -3.10
CA THR A 56 -10.63 -21.00 -4.19
C THR A 56 -11.20 -19.67 -3.69
N ASN A 57 -11.60 -19.60 -2.42
CA ASN A 57 -12.23 -18.42 -1.83
C ASN A 57 -11.57 -18.10 -0.48
N LYS A 58 -11.19 -16.85 -0.25
CA LYS A 58 -10.57 -16.44 1.02
C LYS A 58 -11.03 -15.06 1.44
N MET A 59 -11.25 -14.90 2.72
CA MET A 59 -11.52 -13.59 3.31
C MET A 59 -10.20 -12.86 3.48
N VAL A 60 -10.07 -11.72 2.80
CA VAL A 60 -8.96 -10.79 2.94
C VAL A 60 -9.43 -9.51 3.61
N TRP A 61 -8.48 -8.73 4.07
CA TRP A 61 -8.76 -7.44 4.65
C TRP A 61 -8.69 -6.34 3.61
N ALA A 62 -9.74 -5.54 3.52
CA ALA A 62 -9.80 -4.40 2.64
C ALA A 62 -9.74 -3.06 3.40
N GLY A 63 -8.54 -2.53 3.62
CA GLY A 63 -8.35 -1.23 4.25
C GLY A 63 -7.07 -1.11 5.07
N THR A 64 -7.00 -0.08 5.91
CA THR A 64 -5.83 0.15 6.77
C THR A 64 -5.72 -0.88 7.87
N ARG A 65 -4.48 -1.23 8.20
CA ARG A 65 -4.08 -1.91 9.44
C ARG A 65 -3.06 -1.05 10.15
N SER A 66 -2.92 -1.25 11.46
CA SER A 66 -1.88 -0.57 12.24
C SER A 66 -0.93 -1.60 12.80
N PHE A 67 0.36 -1.39 12.59
CA PHE A 67 1.44 -2.25 13.07
C PHE A 67 2.41 -1.43 13.90
N LEU A 68 3.11 -2.07 14.83
CA LEU A 68 4.26 -1.48 15.50
C LEU A 68 5.52 -1.95 14.78
N ILE A 69 6.22 -1.03 14.13
CA ILE A 69 7.51 -1.30 13.48
C ILE A 69 8.54 -0.43 14.17
N ASP A 70 9.56 -1.07 14.76
CA ASP A 70 10.58 -0.40 15.58
C ASP A 70 9.99 0.54 16.66
N GLY A 71 8.87 0.14 17.25
CA GLY A 71 8.16 0.90 18.28
C GLY A 71 7.36 2.10 17.74
N GLN A 72 7.32 2.33 16.43
CA GLN A 72 6.45 3.32 15.79
C GLN A 72 5.16 2.67 15.32
N LEU A 73 4.03 3.27 15.68
CA LEU A 73 2.74 2.86 15.15
C LEU A 73 2.63 3.37 13.70
N VAL A 74 2.64 2.44 12.77
CA VAL A 74 2.54 2.72 11.34
C VAL A 74 1.24 2.16 10.80
N ARG A 75 0.74 2.79 9.74
CA ARG A 75 -0.43 2.28 9.02
C ARG A 75 -0.01 1.60 7.74
N THR A 76 -0.62 0.47 7.46
CA THR A 76 -0.32 -0.27 6.25
C THR A 76 -1.57 -0.65 5.46
N TYR A 77 -1.37 -0.86 4.17
CA TYR A 77 -2.36 -1.38 3.24
C TYR A 77 -1.80 -2.63 2.56
N ALA A 78 -2.64 -3.63 2.33
CA ALA A 78 -2.21 -4.84 1.62
C ALA A 78 -2.00 -4.51 0.13
N THR A 79 -0.88 -4.89 -0.45
CA THR A 79 -0.70 -4.86 -1.92
C THR A 79 -1.02 -6.19 -2.57
N GLU A 80 -0.97 -7.26 -1.78
CA GLU A 80 -1.13 -8.63 -2.25
C GLU A 80 -2.43 -9.24 -1.73
N LEU A 81 -3.26 -9.76 -2.64
CA LEU A 81 -4.54 -10.40 -2.33
C LEU A 81 -4.38 -11.74 -1.61
N THR A 82 -3.25 -12.41 -1.79
CA THR A 82 -2.98 -13.70 -1.14
C THR A 82 -2.33 -13.57 0.23
N SER A 83 -1.89 -12.36 0.62
CA SER A 83 -1.10 -12.14 1.83
C SER A 83 -1.88 -12.50 3.10
N SER A 84 -1.21 -13.22 3.99
CA SER A 84 -1.70 -13.53 5.33
C SER A 84 -0.79 -12.89 6.36
N ASN A 85 -1.31 -11.85 7.02
CA ASN A 85 -0.62 -11.14 8.10
C ASN A 85 -0.03 -12.13 9.10
N GLY A 86 1.29 -12.06 9.28
CA GLY A 86 2.03 -12.80 10.28
C GLY A 86 3.05 -11.89 10.96
N ASP A 87 3.59 -12.37 12.09
CA ASP A 87 4.76 -11.78 12.70
C ASP A 87 5.99 -12.19 11.90
N GLY A 88 6.95 -11.28 11.69
CA GLY A 88 8.13 -11.58 10.90
C GLY A 88 9.12 -10.43 10.81
N THR A 89 10.23 -10.69 10.13
CA THR A 89 11.14 -9.65 9.66
C THR A 89 10.67 -9.15 8.31
N PHE A 90 10.79 -7.85 8.12
CA PHE A 90 10.41 -7.22 6.87
C PHE A 90 11.52 -6.32 6.33
N GLU A 91 11.65 -6.28 5.01
CA GLU A 91 12.49 -5.35 4.28
C GLU A 91 11.68 -4.12 3.90
N GLN A 92 12.25 -2.94 4.12
CA GLN A 92 11.68 -1.68 3.66
C GLN A 92 12.24 -1.35 2.29
N LEU A 93 11.37 -1.26 1.29
CA LEU A 93 11.68 -0.90 -0.09
C LEU A 93 10.89 0.35 -0.47
N SER A 94 11.35 1.16 -1.40
CA SER A 94 10.47 2.19 -1.97
C SER A 94 9.42 1.59 -2.91
N ALA A 95 8.31 2.31 -3.11
CA ALA A 95 7.28 1.95 -4.10
C ALA A 95 7.86 1.65 -5.49
N ILE A 96 8.87 2.43 -5.88
CA ILE A 96 9.53 2.34 -7.19
C ILE A 96 10.46 1.12 -7.26
N GLU A 97 11.19 0.82 -6.19
CA GLU A 97 12.07 -0.35 -6.15
C GLU A 97 11.30 -1.66 -6.25
N ALA A 98 10.15 -1.77 -5.57
CA ALA A 98 9.41 -3.03 -5.54
C ALA A 98 8.44 -3.21 -6.72
N LEU A 99 7.81 -2.13 -7.23
CA LEU A 99 6.76 -2.21 -8.26
C LEU A 99 7.16 -1.59 -9.61
N GLY A 100 8.35 -1.01 -9.70
CA GLY A 100 8.81 -0.27 -10.85
C GLY A 100 8.27 1.17 -10.89
N GLN A 101 8.84 1.97 -11.80
CA GLN A 101 8.63 3.42 -11.82
C GLN A 101 7.18 3.84 -12.06
N ILE A 102 6.47 3.16 -12.98
CA ILE A 102 5.11 3.52 -13.37
C ILE A 102 4.12 3.32 -12.20
N LYS A 103 4.07 2.10 -11.65
CA LYS A 103 3.18 1.74 -10.55
C LYS A 103 3.57 2.45 -9.25
N GLY A 104 4.88 2.54 -8.97
CA GLY A 104 5.40 3.26 -7.81
C GLY A 104 4.98 4.73 -7.80
N ASN A 105 5.09 5.42 -8.94
CA ASN A 105 4.65 6.81 -9.08
C ASN A 105 3.13 6.98 -8.89
N ALA A 106 2.32 6.07 -9.43
CA ALA A 106 0.87 6.12 -9.26
C ALA A 106 0.45 5.93 -7.80
N LEU A 107 1.08 4.99 -7.08
CA LEU A 107 0.86 4.85 -5.64
C LEU A 107 1.28 6.11 -4.88
N ASN A 108 2.47 6.65 -5.17
CA ASN A 108 2.93 7.90 -4.56
C ASN A 108 1.88 9.01 -4.72
N ALA A 109 1.40 9.22 -5.93
CA ALA A 109 0.39 10.23 -6.24
C ALA A 109 -0.94 9.98 -5.52
N LEU A 110 -1.41 8.73 -5.53
CA LEU A 110 -2.63 8.32 -4.84
C LEU A 110 -2.57 8.66 -3.35
N PHE A 111 -1.47 8.30 -2.67
CA PHE A 111 -1.30 8.57 -1.25
C PHE A 111 -1.19 10.07 -0.95
N ALA A 112 -0.41 10.82 -1.73
CA ALA A 112 -0.27 12.26 -1.55
C ALA A 112 -1.61 13.00 -1.66
N ALA A 113 -2.47 12.58 -2.60
CA ALA A 113 -3.77 13.20 -2.79
C ALA A 113 -4.81 12.84 -1.73
N ASN A 114 -4.60 11.75 -0.98
CA ASN A 114 -5.58 11.21 -0.02
C ASN A 114 -5.07 11.23 1.42
N SER A 115 -4.51 12.37 1.83
CA SER A 115 -4.01 12.59 3.21
C SER A 115 -2.99 11.53 3.66
N ASN A 116 -2.13 11.08 2.75
CA ASN A 116 -1.18 9.99 2.98
C ASN A 116 -1.87 8.73 3.51
N GLY A 117 -3.01 8.33 2.95
CA GLY A 117 -3.75 7.15 3.43
C GLY A 117 -4.45 7.34 4.78
N ASN A 118 -4.55 8.56 5.31
CA ASN A 118 -5.39 8.84 6.48
C ASN A 118 -6.86 9.00 6.07
N ILE A 119 -7.46 7.92 5.57
CA ILE A 119 -8.84 7.90 5.10
C ILE A 119 -9.79 7.73 6.29
N ALA A 120 -10.63 8.74 6.55
CA ALA A 120 -11.56 8.71 7.68
C ALA A 120 -12.86 7.96 7.38
N ASN A 121 -13.33 8.03 6.14
CA ASN A 121 -14.55 7.38 5.73
C ASN A 121 -14.24 5.91 5.40
N ARG A 122 -14.88 5.01 6.15
CA ARG A 122 -15.93 4.24 5.50
C ARG A 122 -15.56 3.60 4.15
N GLU A 123 -16.50 3.75 3.24
CA GLU A 123 -16.44 3.47 1.81
C GLU A 123 -15.18 3.99 1.13
N GLN A 124 -14.65 5.15 1.52
CA GLN A 124 -13.42 5.70 0.94
C GLN A 124 -12.25 4.73 1.15
N THR A 125 -12.17 4.10 2.33
CA THR A 125 -11.07 3.17 2.63
C THR A 125 -11.09 1.94 1.73
N VAL A 126 -12.26 1.46 1.33
CA VAL A 126 -12.37 0.32 0.38
C VAL A 126 -12.12 0.75 -1.05
N ALA A 127 -12.65 1.90 -1.47
CA ALA A 127 -12.33 2.44 -2.79
C ALA A 127 -10.81 2.65 -2.94
N PHE A 128 -10.17 3.16 -1.88
CA PHE A 128 -8.73 3.36 -1.82
C PHE A 128 -7.96 2.04 -1.89
N GLN A 129 -8.38 1.04 -1.13
CA GLN A 129 -7.76 -0.29 -1.16
C GLN A 129 -7.96 -1.00 -2.51
N ALA A 130 -9.15 -0.89 -3.12
CA ALA A 130 -9.43 -1.43 -4.44
C ALA A 130 -8.49 -0.81 -5.48
N LEU A 131 -8.33 0.52 -5.43
CA LEU A 131 -7.43 1.23 -6.34
C LEU A 131 -5.95 0.85 -6.14
N ILE A 132 -5.52 0.52 -4.92
CA ILE A 132 -4.17 -0.04 -4.69
C ILE A 132 -4.01 -1.35 -5.46
N TRP A 133 -4.99 -2.27 -5.40
CA TRP A 133 -4.91 -3.53 -6.13
C TRP A 133 -4.93 -3.32 -7.65
N GLU A 134 -5.80 -2.46 -8.16
CA GLU A 134 -5.81 -2.09 -9.59
C GLU A 134 -4.46 -1.54 -10.04
N ILE A 135 -3.81 -0.69 -9.22
CA ILE A 135 -2.47 -0.16 -9.53
C ILE A 135 -1.41 -1.28 -9.53
N VAL A 136 -1.48 -2.19 -8.57
CA VAL A 136 -0.49 -3.27 -8.43
C VAL A 136 -0.61 -4.31 -9.54
N TYR A 137 -1.83 -4.70 -9.92
CA TYR A 137 -2.06 -5.80 -10.86
C TYR A 137 -2.25 -5.32 -12.30
N ASP A 138 -3.01 -4.24 -12.53
CA ASP A 138 -3.50 -3.90 -13.87
C ASP A 138 -2.89 -2.63 -14.47
N PHE A 139 -2.42 -1.68 -13.63
CA PHE A 139 -1.96 -0.39 -14.14
C PHE A 139 -0.70 -0.47 -15.00
N ASP A 140 -0.82 0.04 -16.23
CA ASP A 140 0.25 0.10 -17.23
C ASP A 140 0.79 1.51 -17.49
N GLY A 141 0.26 2.51 -16.77
CA GLY A 141 0.54 3.94 -16.98
C GLY A 141 -0.59 4.71 -17.63
N SER A 142 -1.64 4.02 -18.13
CA SER A 142 -2.83 4.62 -18.70
C SER A 142 -4.01 4.60 -17.72
N GLU A 143 -4.85 5.63 -17.75
CA GLU A 143 -6.06 5.67 -16.91
C GLU A 143 -7.05 4.54 -17.28
N GLN A 144 -7.04 4.12 -18.54
CA GLN A 144 -7.90 3.06 -19.07
C GLN A 144 -7.57 1.67 -18.51
N SER A 145 -6.34 1.47 -18.02
CA SER A 145 -5.94 0.20 -17.37
C SER A 145 -6.49 0.02 -15.95
N LEU A 146 -7.11 1.07 -15.38
CA LEU A 146 -7.74 1.03 -14.05
C LEU A 146 -9.27 0.93 -14.23
N ASP A 147 -9.80 -0.28 -14.14
CA ASP A 147 -11.23 -0.58 -14.28
C ASP A 147 -11.66 -1.69 -13.34
N ILE A 148 -12.38 -1.33 -12.28
CA ILE A 148 -12.91 -2.27 -11.27
C ILE A 148 -13.84 -3.36 -11.83
N THR A 149 -14.28 -3.22 -13.09
CA THR A 149 -15.16 -4.19 -13.77
C THR A 149 -14.43 -5.08 -14.78
N ASP A 150 -13.17 -4.80 -15.11
CA ASP A 150 -12.39 -5.56 -16.09
C ASP A 150 -10.92 -5.72 -15.66
N GLY A 151 -10.12 -6.49 -16.39
CA GLY A 151 -8.71 -6.73 -16.05
C GLY A 151 -8.49 -7.94 -15.13
N ASN A 152 -7.32 -7.99 -14.49
CA ASN A 152 -6.90 -9.12 -13.66
C ASN A 152 -7.60 -9.11 -12.30
N VAL A 153 -7.90 -7.94 -11.75
CA VAL A 153 -8.67 -7.77 -10.51
C VAL A 153 -10.02 -7.16 -10.82
N ARG A 154 -11.10 -7.76 -10.32
CA ARG A 154 -12.46 -7.23 -10.47
C ARG A 154 -13.08 -7.00 -9.11
N VAL A 155 -13.40 -5.76 -8.76
CA VAL A 155 -13.90 -5.41 -7.43
C VAL A 155 -15.39 -5.08 -7.48
N ARG A 156 -16.20 -5.88 -6.78
CA ARG A 156 -17.65 -5.71 -6.66
C ARG A 156 -18.06 -5.01 -5.36
N MET A 157 -19.25 -4.43 -5.39
CA MET A 157 -19.89 -3.75 -4.24
C MET A 157 -19.07 -2.59 -3.66
N ILE A 158 -18.38 -1.85 -4.53
CA ILE A 158 -17.68 -0.62 -4.17
C ILE A 158 -18.41 0.62 -4.70
N ASN A 159 -18.25 1.73 -4.01
CA ASN A 159 -18.80 3.01 -4.44
C ASN A 159 -18.00 3.51 -5.66
N ARG A 160 -18.55 3.31 -6.87
CA ARG A 160 -17.88 3.65 -8.14
C ARG A 160 -17.49 5.12 -8.23
N THR A 161 -18.38 6.04 -7.83
CA THR A 161 -18.08 7.47 -7.81
C THR A 161 -16.85 7.80 -6.96
N MET A 162 -16.70 7.11 -5.82
CA MET A 162 -15.55 7.29 -4.96
C MET A 162 -14.26 6.73 -5.56
N PHE A 163 -14.36 5.56 -6.19
CA PHE A 163 -13.25 4.95 -6.92
C PHE A 163 -12.75 5.86 -8.04
N GLU A 164 -13.65 6.33 -8.92
CA GLU A 164 -13.30 7.24 -10.03
C GLU A 164 -12.66 8.55 -9.55
N SER A 165 -13.16 9.10 -8.44
CA SER A 165 -12.57 10.30 -7.83
C SER A 165 -11.11 10.04 -7.40
N MET A 166 -10.82 8.91 -6.78
CA MET A 166 -9.46 8.53 -6.35
C MET A 166 -8.57 8.13 -7.54
N LYS A 167 -9.13 7.49 -8.57
CA LYS A 167 -8.43 7.11 -9.80
C LYS A 167 -7.78 8.33 -10.45
N SER A 168 -8.55 9.42 -10.59
CA SER A 168 -8.04 10.69 -11.13
C SER A 168 -6.85 11.28 -10.34
N ALA A 169 -6.72 10.91 -9.06
CA ALA A 169 -5.64 11.36 -8.21
C ALA A 169 -4.36 10.54 -8.40
N ALA A 170 -4.48 9.23 -8.65
CA ALA A 170 -3.36 8.34 -8.97
C ALA A 170 -2.66 8.70 -10.29
N MET A 171 -3.39 9.34 -11.22
CA MET A 171 -2.86 9.79 -12.51
C MET A 171 -2.02 11.08 -12.43
N ARG A 172 -1.91 11.71 -11.26
CA ARG A 172 -1.15 12.96 -11.10
C ARG A 172 0.33 12.67 -10.88
N ASN A 173 1.20 13.58 -11.29
CA ASN A 173 2.61 13.53 -10.86
C ASN A 173 2.70 14.07 -9.42
N GLY A 174 3.08 13.21 -8.47
CA GLY A 174 3.20 13.56 -7.05
C GLY A 174 4.64 13.35 -6.53
N PRO A 175 5.19 14.25 -5.70
CA PRO A 175 6.56 14.18 -5.19
C PRO A 175 6.74 13.24 -3.98
N SER A 176 5.88 12.25 -3.79
CA SER A 176 5.90 11.39 -2.60
C SER A 176 6.93 10.27 -2.73
N THR A 177 7.64 9.99 -1.63
CA THR A 177 8.41 8.76 -1.42
C THR A 177 7.60 7.89 -0.47
N LEU A 178 6.77 6.99 -1.03
CA LEU A 178 6.09 5.96 -0.27
C LEU A 178 7.01 4.75 -0.14
N ASP A 179 7.02 4.19 1.06
CA ASP A 179 7.74 2.96 1.34
C ASP A 179 6.76 1.78 1.32
N LEU A 180 7.24 0.66 0.82
CA LEU A 180 6.68 -0.67 0.88
C LEU A 180 7.46 -1.46 1.92
N ILE A 181 6.76 -2.36 2.57
CA ILE A 181 7.33 -3.38 3.41
C ILE A 181 7.11 -4.69 2.70
N ALA A 182 8.20 -5.37 2.35
CA ALA A 182 8.21 -6.70 1.80
C ALA A 182 8.65 -7.70 2.87
N SER A 183 8.15 -8.93 2.81
CA SER A 183 8.62 -10.04 3.64
C SER A 183 8.71 -11.28 2.78
N ASP A 184 9.72 -12.10 3.06
CA ASP A 184 9.99 -13.36 2.36
C ASP A 184 8.79 -14.33 2.40
N ASP A 185 7.92 -14.20 3.41
CA ASP A 185 6.74 -15.04 3.63
C ASP A 185 5.46 -14.50 2.96
N PHE A 186 5.58 -13.87 1.78
CA PHE A 186 4.46 -13.40 0.94
C PHE A 186 3.63 -12.24 1.52
N ASN A 187 4.18 -11.48 2.47
CA ASN A 187 3.50 -10.35 3.11
C ASN A 187 4.01 -9.00 2.58
N ASN A 188 3.53 -8.62 1.38
CA ASN A 188 3.79 -7.30 0.83
C ASN A 188 2.70 -6.32 1.29
N ASN A 189 3.11 -5.29 2.03
CA ASN A 189 2.25 -4.24 2.54
C ASN A 189 2.84 -2.87 2.19
N ILE A 190 2.01 -1.91 1.78
CA ILE A 190 2.39 -0.50 1.70
C ILE A 190 2.53 0.05 3.10
N LEU A 191 3.70 0.64 3.39
CA LEU A 191 3.95 1.40 4.60
C LEU A 191 3.63 2.86 4.39
N VAL A 192 2.61 3.33 5.09
CA VAL A 192 2.44 4.76 5.29
C VAL A 192 3.29 5.17 6.47
N VAL A 193 4.48 5.69 6.19
CA VAL A 193 5.22 6.47 7.18
C VAL A 193 4.53 7.84 7.27
N PRO A 194 3.98 8.23 8.43
CA PRO A 194 3.50 9.59 8.59
C PRO A 194 4.72 10.50 8.44
N LEU A 195 4.74 11.31 7.37
CA LEU A 195 5.73 12.38 7.29
C LEU A 195 5.61 13.20 8.57
N PRO A 196 6.71 13.46 9.30
CA PRO A 196 6.67 14.30 10.48
C PRO A 196 6.00 15.61 10.06
N SER A 197 4.91 15.97 10.74
CA SER A 197 4.13 17.14 10.35
C SER A 197 5.07 18.33 10.22
N THR A 198 4.85 19.19 9.24
CA THR A 198 5.67 20.41 9.06
C THR A 198 5.74 21.24 10.34
N ALA A 199 4.73 21.12 11.22
CA ALA A 199 4.74 21.68 12.57
C ALA A 199 5.81 21.08 13.49
N ALA A 200 6.07 19.77 13.43
CA ALA A 200 7.14 19.11 14.17
C ALA A 200 8.53 19.56 13.69
N LEU A 201 8.72 19.71 12.37
CA LEU A 201 9.97 20.23 11.80
C LEU A 201 10.16 21.72 12.12
N ALA A 202 9.10 22.53 12.06
CA ALA A 202 9.14 23.94 12.46
C ALA A 202 9.44 24.11 13.96
N GLY A 203 8.90 23.24 14.81
CA GLY A 203 9.16 23.23 16.25
C GLY A 203 10.63 22.96 16.58
N LEU A 204 11.27 22.00 15.89
CA LEU A 204 12.70 21.72 16.04
C LEU A 204 13.57 22.89 15.55
N GLY A 205 13.19 23.53 14.44
CA GLY A 205 13.88 24.73 13.95
C GLY A 205 13.82 25.90 14.95
N LEU A 206 12.64 26.15 15.52
CA LEU A 206 12.46 27.23 16.50
C LEU A 206 13.13 26.92 17.85
N ALA A 207 13.10 25.67 18.31
CA ALA A 207 13.80 25.25 19.53
C ALA A 207 15.33 25.41 19.40
N GLY A 208 15.88 25.11 18.21
CA GLY A 208 17.29 25.38 17.89
C GLY A 208 17.64 26.87 17.97
N LEU A 209 16.79 27.75 17.42
CA LEU A 209 17.02 29.20 17.43
C LEU A 209 16.92 29.81 18.85
N VAL A 210 15.99 29.35 19.69
CA VAL A 210 15.87 29.79 21.08
C VAL A 210 17.11 29.37 21.89
N SER A 211 17.67 28.19 21.59
CA SER A 211 18.88 27.67 22.24
C SER A 211 20.14 28.48 21.89
N ILE A 212 20.26 28.94 20.63
CA ILE A 212 21.39 29.74 20.17
C ILE A 212 21.35 31.16 20.77
N ARG A 213 20.16 31.76 20.92
CA ARG A 213 20.03 33.12 21.49
C ARG A 213 20.49 33.19 22.96
N ARG A 214 20.27 32.12 23.74
CA ARG A 214 20.72 32.07 25.15
C ARG A 214 22.25 32.00 25.32
N ARG A 215 23.00 31.50 24.32
CA ARG A 215 24.46 31.42 24.39
C ARG A 215 25.18 32.73 24.09
N ARG A 216 24.48 33.75 23.55
CA ARG A 216 25.07 35.07 23.27
C ARG A 216 24.89 36.09 24.41
N GLN A 217 24.17 35.72 25.47
CA GLN A 217 23.91 36.59 26.63
C GLN A 217 24.62 36.12 27.92
N ARG A 218 25.54 35.16 27.81
CA ARG A 218 26.52 34.80 28.84
C ARG A 218 27.90 35.01 28.25
#